data_AF-A0A7L3JLP4-F1
#
_entry.id   AF-A0A7L3JLP4-F1
#
_cell.length_a   1.000
_cell.length_b   1.000
_cell.length_c   1.000
_cell.angle_alpha   90.00
_cell.angle_beta   90.00
_cell.angle_gamma   90.00
#
_symmetry.space_group_name_H-M   'P 1'
#
loop_
_entity.id
_entity.type
_entity.pdbx_description
1 polymer ?
#
loop_
_entity_poly.entity_id
_entity_poly.type
_entity_poly.pdbx_seq_one_letter_code
_entity_poly.pdbx_strand_id
1 'polypeptide(L)'
;MVAEQGISEVRRQHRFDQGSLERYLCSHLPCFPRQPSEALAVRQYSSGQSNPTFYLQKGGQAYVLRKKPHGPLLPRAHEVNREYRVQKALFSAGFPVPEPLLYCSDVSIIGTEFYVMQHVQGRIFRDLSLPEVGPAERSALYIAMIETLALLHSFDLQSLGLQGYGRGPGYCRRQVSTWKRQYDAAAHTDIPAMNKLAEWLANNLPPDDNEESLIHGDFRIGNIIFHPKEARVLAVLDWELSTAGHPLADLAYATLFYFWPTSIKDLGQGTVLGFKDAIEAPSFEELVSIYCRCRGISTTLSNFNFFLALSYFKVAAISQGVYARYLIGNASAENSHEFAKIVKPLAERGLELSKRSSFSSTRHSISGELFHQSRKGQEILLKVKQFMKQHIYPAEK
;
A
#
# COMPACT_ATOMS: atom_id res chain seq x y z
N MET A 1 -3.94 11.45 -27.33
CA MET A 1 -3.51 11.51 -25.92
C MET A 1 -4.65 11.01 -25.07
N VAL A 2 -4.46 9.94 -24.29
CA VAL A 2 -5.47 9.50 -23.32
C VAL A 2 -5.51 10.55 -22.22
N ALA A 3 -6.69 11.09 -21.92
CA ALA A 3 -6.84 12.08 -20.84
C ALA A 3 -6.46 11.42 -19.50
N GLU A 4 -5.61 12.09 -18.73
CA GLU A 4 -5.26 11.66 -17.38
C GLU A 4 -6.54 11.61 -16.52
N GLN A 5 -6.77 10.48 -15.85
CA GLN A 5 -7.99 10.28 -15.07
C GLN A 5 -7.80 10.77 -13.62
N GLY A 6 -8.89 11.26 -13.01
CA GLY A 6 -8.88 11.65 -11.61
C GLY A 6 -8.12 12.94 -11.31
N ILE A 7 -7.87 13.77 -12.32
CA ILE A 7 -7.35 15.13 -12.16
C ILE A 7 -8.47 16.17 -12.27
N SER A 8 -8.36 17.24 -11.51
CA SER A 8 -9.28 18.38 -11.51
C SER A 8 -8.50 19.69 -11.55
N GLU A 9 -9.21 20.82 -11.61
CA GLU A 9 -8.61 22.10 -11.26
C GLU A 9 -8.04 22.08 -9.83
N VAL A 10 -7.04 22.94 -9.60
CA VAL A 10 -6.42 23.09 -8.28
C VAL A 10 -7.42 23.69 -7.30
N ARG A 11 -7.71 22.93 -6.23
CA ARG A 11 -8.63 23.34 -5.16
C ARG A 11 -8.12 24.62 -4.51
N ARG A 12 -9.03 25.52 -4.14
CA ARG A 12 -8.73 26.86 -3.64
C ARG A 12 -7.71 26.85 -2.49
N GLN A 13 -7.89 25.94 -1.54
CA GLN A 13 -7.02 25.79 -0.36
C GLN A 13 -5.61 25.28 -0.67
N HIS A 14 -5.37 24.75 -1.88
CA HIS A 14 -4.08 24.20 -2.29
C HIS A 14 -3.41 24.99 -3.43
N ARG A 15 -3.94 26.17 -3.79
CA ARG A 15 -3.33 27.04 -4.80
C ARG A 15 -1.97 27.56 -4.32
N PHE A 16 -1.04 27.69 -5.26
CA PHE A 16 0.30 28.23 -5.05
C PHE A 16 0.75 28.99 -6.32
N ASP A 17 1.86 29.73 -6.23
CA ASP A 17 2.42 30.47 -7.36
C ASP A 17 3.05 29.53 -8.40
N GLN A 18 2.31 29.29 -9.49
CA GLN A 18 2.75 28.42 -10.58
C GLN A 18 3.92 29.00 -11.37
N GLY A 19 4.02 30.33 -11.49
CA GLY A 19 5.12 30.99 -12.19
C GLY A 19 6.43 30.95 -11.40
N SER A 20 6.35 31.02 -10.07
CA SER A 20 7.49 30.75 -9.18
C SER A 20 7.96 29.31 -9.28
N LEU A 21 7.03 28.35 -9.24
CA LEU A 21 7.35 26.93 -9.45
C LEU A 21 8.04 26.70 -10.80
N GLU A 22 7.46 27.22 -11.88
CA GLU A 22 7.99 27.04 -13.23
C GLU A 22 9.42 27.58 -13.38
N ARG A 23 9.68 28.79 -12.87
CA ARG A 23 11.04 29.37 -12.84
C ARG A 23 12.00 28.48 -12.08
N TYR A 24 11.58 27.99 -10.91
CA TYR A 24 12.41 27.11 -10.09
C TYR A 24 12.73 25.79 -10.80
N LEU A 25 11.75 25.15 -11.44
CA LEU A 25 11.94 23.91 -12.20
C LEU A 25 12.85 24.12 -13.42
N CYS A 26 12.71 25.21 -14.17
CA CYS A 26 13.60 25.55 -15.29
C CYS A 26 15.07 25.64 -14.89
N SER A 27 15.35 26.13 -13.67
CA SER A 27 16.70 26.30 -13.13
C SER A 27 17.27 25.03 -12.50
N HIS A 28 16.46 24.20 -11.84
CA HIS A 28 16.95 23.12 -10.96
C HIS A 28 16.64 21.71 -11.43
N LEU A 29 15.62 21.51 -12.27
CA LEU A 29 15.25 20.19 -12.77
C LEU A 29 15.96 19.90 -14.10
N PRO A 30 16.87 18.90 -14.16
CA PRO A 30 17.55 18.55 -15.40
C PRO A 30 16.55 18.17 -16.49
N CYS A 31 16.84 18.55 -17.74
CA CYS A 31 16.02 18.24 -18.92
C CYS A 31 14.58 18.80 -18.89
N PHE A 32 14.24 19.67 -17.93
CA PHE A 32 12.94 20.35 -17.90
C PHE A 32 12.81 21.31 -19.09
N PRO A 33 11.66 21.32 -19.81
CA PRO A 33 11.47 22.21 -20.95
C PRO A 33 11.56 23.70 -20.59
N ARG A 34 12.52 24.41 -21.22
CA ARG A 34 12.81 25.84 -20.98
C ARG A 34 12.12 26.78 -21.96
N GLN A 35 11.48 26.26 -23.00
CA GLN A 35 10.86 27.12 -24.01
C GLN A 35 9.72 27.95 -23.37
N PRO A 36 9.69 29.27 -23.58
CA PRO A 36 8.72 30.16 -22.96
C PRO A 36 7.33 30.11 -23.62
N SER A 37 7.19 29.45 -24.77
CA SER A 37 5.93 29.42 -25.53
C SER A 37 4.85 28.51 -24.93
N GLU A 38 5.20 27.66 -23.95
CA GLU A 38 4.24 26.77 -23.29
C GLU A 38 4.34 26.97 -21.77
N ALA A 39 3.28 27.50 -21.17
CA ALA A 39 3.19 27.66 -19.73
C ALA A 39 3.05 26.30 -19.03
N LEU A 40 3.52 26.20 -17.79
CA LEU A 40 3.34 25.00 -16.97
C LEU A 40 1.85 24.76 -16.69
N ALA A 41 1.29 23.67 -17.23
CA ALA A 41 -0.06 23.24 -16.91
C ALA A 41 -0.06 22.49 -15.56
N VAL A 42 -0.90 22.95 -14.63
CA VAL A 42 -1.04 22.36 -13.29
C VAL A 42 -2.47 21.90 -13.05
N ARG A 43 -2.63 20.63 -12.70
CA ARG A 43 -3.90 20.01 -12.30
C ARG A 43 -3.70 19.27 -10.98
N GLN A 44 -4.78 19.01 -10.24
CA GLN A 44 -4.69 18.34 -8.94
C GLN A 44 -5.37 16.97 -8.98
N TYR A 45 -4.75 15.95 -8.39
CA TYR A 45 -5.38 14.64 -8.24
C TYR A 45 -6.55 14.66 -7.22
N SER A 46 -7.54 13.82 -7.44
CA SER A 46 -8.66 13.57 -6.51
C SER A 46 -8.24 12.78 -5.27
N SER A 47 -7.25 11.91 -5.41
CA SER A 47 -6.58 11.19 -4.32
C SER A 47 -5.45 12.03 -3.68
N GLY A 48 -4.76 11.48 -2.67
CA GLY A 48 -3.67 12.18 -1.97
C GLY A 48 -4.18 13.25 -1.01
N GLN A 49 -5.18 12.91 -0.18
CA GLN A 49 -5.82 13.87 0.75
C GLN A 49 -4.87 14.26 1.90
N SER A 50 -3.96 13.38 2.31
CA SER A 50 -2.95 13.67 3.33
C SER A 50 -1.96 14.73 2.84
N ASN A 51 -1.31 14.51 1.70
CA ASN A 51 -0.33 15.43 1.09
C ASN A 51 -0.79 15.77 -0.33
N PRO A 52 -1.16 17.04 -0.63
CA PRO A 52 -1.68 17.42 -1.93
C PRO A 52 -0.75 17.02 -3.08
N THR A 53 -1.31 16.28 -4.04
CA THR A 53 -0.61 15.75 -5.23
C THR A 53 -1.14 16.40 -6.50
N PHE A 54 -0.23 16.81 -7.38
CA PHE A 54 -0.51 17.58 -8.59
C PHE A 54 0.11 16.91 -9.81
N TYR A 55 -0.64 16.94 -10.90
CA TYR A 55 -0.15 16.64 -12.24
C TYR A 55 0.42 17.92 -12.85
N LEU A 56 1.66 17.84 -13.32
CA LEU A 56 2.36 18.91 -14.01
C LEU A 56 2.62 18.49 -15.45
N GLN A 57 2.39 19.39 -16.41
CA GLN A 57 2.69 19.14 -17.82
C GLN A 57 3.31 20.36 -18.49
N LYS A 58 4.40 20.14 -19.23
CA LYS A 58 5.07 21.17 -20.05
C LYS A 58 5.92 20.49 -21.12
N GLY A 59 5.95 21.02 -22.34
CA GLY A 59 6.83 20.55 -23.42
C GLY A 59 6.60 19.09 -23.79
N GLY A 60 5.35 18.62 -23.69
CA GLY A 60 4.99 17.20 -23.88
C GLY A 60 5.47 16.25 -22.78
N GLN A 61 6.16 16.73 -21.74
CA GLN A 61 6.58 15.94 -20.58
C GLN A 61 5.60 16.11 -19.42
N ALA A 62 5.43 15.04 -18.64
CA ALA A 62 4.55 15.01 -17.48
C ALA A 62 5.32 14.66 -16.20
N TYR A 63 4.94 15.29 -15.10
CA TYR A 63 5.54 15.09 -13.79
C TYR A 63 4.45 15.06 -12.70
N VAL A 64 4.80 14.55 -11.53
CA VAL A 64 3.95 14.62 -10.35
C VAL A 64 4.65 15.43 -9.28
N LEU A 65 3.94 16.42 -8.74
CA LEU A 65 4.40 17.20 -7.58
C LEU A 65 3.59 16.80 -6.35
N ARG A 66 4.28 16.51 -5.26
CA ARG A 66 3.65 16.27 -3.96
C ARG A 66 4.19 17.30 -2.97
N LYS A 67 3.30 17.99 -2.27
CA LYS A 67 3.68 19.06 -1.35
C LYS A 67 3.05 18.87 0.02
N LYS A 68 3.68 19.45 1.03
CA LYS A 68 3.13 19.49 2.39
C LYS A 68 1.88 20.40 2.44
N PRO A 69 0.82 20.02 3.18
CA PRO A 69 -0.38 20.85 3.32
C PRO A 69 -0.07 22.22 3.93
N HIS A 70 -0.94 23.20 3.69
CA HIS A 70 -0.85 24.49 4.36
C HIS A 70 -1.47 24.42 5.76
N GLY A 71 -1.02 25.29 6.67
CA GLY A 71 -1.61 25.48 7.99
C GLY A 71 -0.81 24.85 9.14
N PRO A 72 -1.30 24.99 10.39
CA PRO A 72 -0.68 24.38 11.55
C PRO A 72 -0.81 22.86 11.48
N LEU A 73 0.33 22.16 11.45
CA LEU A 73 0.39 20.71 11.37
C LEU A 73 0.90 20.12 12.68
N LEU A 74 0.44 18.91 13.00
CA LEU A 74 0.96 18.17 14.15
C LEU A 74 2.46 17.89 13.95
N PRO A 75 3.27 17.83 15.03
CA PRO A 75 4.68 17.49 14.94
C PRO A 75 4.89 16.16 14.20
N ARG A 76 5.80 16.16 13.20
CA ARG A 76 6.12 15.01 12.33
C ARG A 76 4.98 14.50 11.44
N ALA A 77 3.89 15.26 11.31
CA ALA A 77 2.90 14.99 10.27
C ALA A 77 3.40 15.54 8.93
N HIS A 78 3.04 14.85 7.84
CA HIS A 78 3.26 15.33 6.46
C HIS A 78 4.75 15.59 6.11
N GLU A 79 5.64 14.69 6.53
CA GLU A 79 7.08 14.75 6.27
C GLU A 79 7.41 14.32 4.82
N VAL A 80 7.07 15.17 3.84
CA VAL A 80 7.32 14.91 2.40
C VAL A 80 8.81 14.69 2.08
N ASN A 81 9.72 15.22 2.90
CA ASN A 81 11.15 14.95 2.79
C ASN A 81 11.50 13.48 3.08
N ARG A 82 10.81 12.83 4.03
CA ARG A 82 10.99 11.41 4.34
C ARG A 82 10.48 10.53 3.22
N GLU A 83 9.35 10.90 2.59
CA GLU A 83 8.84 10.24 1.39
C GLU A 83 9.83 10.33 0.22
N TYR A 84 10.40 11.52 -0.03
CA TYR A 84 11.41 11.69 -1.08
C TYR A 84 12.67 10.87 -0.78
N ARG A 85 13.17 10.87 0.47
CA ARG A 85 14.38 10.14 0.86
C ARG A 85 14.24 8.64 0.65
N VAL A 86 13.13 8.03 1.05
CA VAL A 86 12.93 6.58 0.90
C VAL A 86 12.76 6.18 -0.57
N GLN A 87 11.98 6.96 -1.35
CA GLN A 87 11.82 6.71 -2.78
C GLN A 87 13.15 6.84 -3.52
N LYS A 88 14.01 7.79 -3.14
CA LYS A 88 15.34 7.96 -3.76
C LYS A 88 16.23 6.76 -3.53
N ALA A 89 16.29 6.27 -2.28
CA ALA A 89 17.05 5.07 -1.95
C ALA A 89 16.54 3.84 -2.71
N LEU A 90 15.22 3.65 -2.75
CA LEU A 90 14.58 2.53 -3.43
C LEU A 90 14.78 2.55 -4.95
N PHE A 91 14.61 3.71 -5.58
CA PHE A 91 14.85 3.88 -7.01
C PHE A 91 16.30 3.54 -7.38
N SER A 92 17.26 4.05 -6.61
CA SER A 92 18.69 3.73 -6.80
C SER A 92 19.01 2.25 -6.60
N ALA A 93 18.23 1.54 -5.77
CA ALA A 93 18.36 0.10 -5.54
C ALA A 93 17.58 -0.76 -6.56
N GLY A 94 16.92 -0.15 -7.56
CA GLY A 94 16.18 -0.86 -8.61
C GLY A 94 14.78 -1.32 -8.19
N PHE A 95 14.26 -0.85 -7.06
CA PHE A 95 12.88 -1.13 -6.65
C PHE A 95 11.89 -0.24 -7.45
N PRO A 96 10.73 -0.77 -7.90
CA PRO A 96 9.80 -0.01 -8.73
C PRO A 96 9.07 1.06 -7.91
N VAL A 97 9.59 2.28 -7.96
CA VAL A 97 8.95 3.53 -7.47
C VAL A 97 9.04 4.59 -8.58
N PRO A 98 8.18 5.62 -8.57
CA PRO A 98 8.37 6.75 -9.46
C PRO A 98 9.75 7.38 -9.23
N GLU A 99 10.48 7.70 -10.29
CA GLU A 99 11.79 8.33 -10.15
C GLU A 99 11.66 9.66 -9.39
N PRO A 100 12.33 9.83 -8.24
CA PRO A 100 12.30 11.07 -7.47
C PRO A 100 13.28 12.08 -8.07
N LEU A 101 12.75 13.09 -8.74
CA LEU A 101 13.53 13.99 -9.58
C LEU A 101 14.12 15.17 -8.81
N LEU A 102 13.34 15.80 -7.93
CA LEU A 102 13.75 17.03 -7.24
C LEU A 102 13.04 17.14 -5.88
N TYR A 103 13.76 17.56 -4.84
CA TYR A 103 13.17 17.98 -3.57
C TYR A 103 13.55 19.44 -3.29
N CYS A 104 12.58 20.21 -2.81
CA CYS A 104 12.73 21.61 -2.43
C CYS A 104 12.25 21.82 -1.00
N SER A 105 13.18 22.19 -0.12
CA SER A 105 12.90 22.58 1.26
C SER A 105 12.62 24.09 1.40
N ASP A 106 12.88 24.87 0.35
CA ASP A 106 12.69 26.32 0.37
C ASP A 106 11.20 26.66 0.21
N VAL A 107 10.56 26.93 1.35
CA VAL A 107 9.14 27.29 1.41
C VAL A 107 8.83 28.61 0.71
N SER A 108 9.82 29.46 0.40
CA SER A 108 9.58 30.72 -0.31
C SER A 108 9.14 30.52 -1.77
N ILE A 109 9.39 29.34 -2.35
CA ILE A 109 9.10 29.05 -3.76
C ILE A 109 7.59 28.89 -4.01
N ILE A 110 6.91 28.03 -3.24
CA ILE A 110 5.45 27.78 -3.36
C ILE A 110 4.68 27.79 -2.03
N GLY A 111 5.28 28.35 -0.98
CA GLY A 111 4.69 28.47 0.36
C GLY A 111 4.80 27.22 1.23
N THR A 112 5.43 26.16 0.75
CA THR A 112 5.58 24.88 1.46
C THR A 112 6.69 24.03 0.83
N GLU A 113 7.19 23.04 1.57
CA GLU A 113 8.11 22.03 1.03
C GLU A 113 7.40 21.16 0.00
N PHE A 114 8.14 20.74 -1.03
CA PHE A 114 7.62 19.84 -2.06
C PHE A 114 8.70 18.98 -2.68
N TYR A 115 8.28 17.93 -3.35
CA TYR A 115 9.13 17.19 -4.27
C TYR A 115 8.40 16.91 -5.58
N VAL A 116 9.19 16.73 -6.63
CA VAL A 116 8.74 16.35 -7.98
C VAL A 116 9.29 14.97 -8.30
N MET A 117 8.46 14.14 -8.90
CA MET A 117 8.79 12.80 -9.35
C MET A 117 8.27 12.55 -10.77
N GLN A 118 8.76 11.49 -11.39
CA GLN A 118 8.26 11.00 -12.67
C GLN A 118 6.75 10.76 -12.62
N HIS A 119 6.06 11.14 -13.69
CA HIS A 119 4.71 10.63 -13.96
C HIS A 119 4.82 9.24 -14.59
N VAL A 120 4.39 8.22 -13.84
CA VAL A 120 4.39 6.83 -14.31
C VAL A 120 3.00 6.49 -14.85
N GLN A 121 2.90 6.28 -16.16
CA GLN A 121 1.63 5.94 -16.81
C GLN A 121 1.36 4.43 -16.74
N GLY A 122 0.23 4.04 -16.15
CA GLY A 122 -0.18 2.64 -16.04
C GLY A 122 -1.59 2.45 -15.50
N ARG A 123 -1.91 1.23 -15.06
CA ARG A 123 -3.20 0.85 -14.49
C ARG A 123 -3.15 0.93 -12.98
N ILE A 124 -4.14 1.57 -12.37
CA ILE A 124 -4.34 1.57 -10.93
C ILE A 124 -5.70 0.94 -10.66
N PHE A 125 -5.71 -0.15 -9.90
CA PHE A 125 -6.93 -0.86 -9.56
C PHE A 125 -7.41 -0.44 -8.18
N ARG A 126 -8.60 0.17 -8.13
CA ARG A 126 -9.21 0.64 -6.89
C ARG A 126 -10.14 -0.40 -6.27
N ASP A 127 -10.81 -1.18 -7.11
CA ASP A 127 -11.66 -2.29 -6.70
C ASP A 127 -10.81 -3.55 -6.52
N LEU A 128 -10.89 -4.16 -5.33
CA LEU A 128 -10.14 -5.36 -4.98
C LEU A 128 -10.63 -6.62 -5.73
N SER A 129 -11.85 -6.60 -6.26
CA SER A 129 -12.38 -7.70 -7.10
C SER A 129 -11.79 -7.72 -8.50
N LEU A 130 -11.13 -6.62 -8.93
CA LEU A 130 -10.52 -6.49 -10.26
C LEU A 130 -11.51 -6.90 -11.38
N PRO A 131 -12.68 -6.23 -11.49
CA PRO A 131 -13.72 -6.62 -12.43
C PRO A 131 -13.32 -6.39 -13.89
N GLU A 132 -12.31 -5.56 -14.14
CA GLU A 132 -11.87 -5.18 -15.49
C GLU A 132 -10.99 -6.23 -16.17
N VAL A 133 -10.54 -7.26 -15.44
CA VAL A 133 -9.60 -8.27 -15.93
C VAL A 133 -10.13 -9.69 -15.74
N GLY A 134 -9.65 -10.59 -16.62
CA GLY A 134 -9.96 -12.00 -16.54
C GLY A 134 -9.28 -12.69 -15.35
N PRO A 135 -9.75 -13.88 -14.94
CA PRO A 135 -9.24 -14.57 -13.75
C PRO A 135 -7.74 -14.86 -13.71
N ALA A 136 -7.17 -15.29 -14.84
CA ALA A 136 -5.74 -15.58 -14.92
C ALA A 136 -4.89 -14.31 -14.71
N GLU A 137 -5.32 -13.19 -15.27
CA GLU A 137 -4.66 -11.90 -15.08
C GLU A 137 -4.84 -11.39 -13.65
N ARG A 138 -6.04 -11.54 -13.08
CA ARG A 138 -6.32 -11.23 -11.66
C ARG A 138 -5.35 -11.96 -10.73
N SER A 139 -5.15 -13.25 -10.95
CA SER A 139 -4.19 -14.05 -10.19
C SER A 139 -2.76 -13.52 -10.36
N ALA A 140 -2.34 -13.26 -11.61
CA ALA A 140 -1.01 -12.73 -11.88
C ALA A 140 -0.77 -11.35 -11.23
N LEU A 141 -1.77 -10.48 -11.18
CA LEU A 141 -1.67 -9.15 -10.54
C LEU A 141 -1.45 -9.25 -9.02
N TYR A 142 -2.20 -10.12 -8.34
CA TYR A 142 -2.02 -10.36 -6.90
C TYR A 142 -0.69 -11.03 -6.57
N ILE A 143 -0.22 -11.93 -7.44
CA ILE A 143 1.11 -12.54 -7.30
C ILE A 143 2.20 -11.47 -7.46
N ALA A 144 2.15 -10.66 -8.52
CA ALA A 144 3.10 -9.58 -8.75
C ALA A 144 3.13 -8.56 -7.61
N MET A 145 1.96 -8.27 -7.01
CA MET A 145 1.87 -7.44 -5.80
C MET A 145 2.66 -8.04 -4.63
N ILE A 146 2.50 -9.34 -4.36
CA ILE A 146 3.15 -10.01 -3.23
C ILE A 146 4.64 -10.25 -3.48
N GLU A 147 5.05 -10.57 -4.70
CA GLU A 147 6.46 -10.65 -5.09
C GLU A 147 7.16 -9.30 -4.91
N THR A 148 6.49 -8.20 -5.30
CA THR A 148 7.00 -6.84 -5.07
C THR A 148 7.11 -6.53 -3.57
N LEU A 149 6.14 -6.97 -2.76
CA LEU A 149 6.23 -6.81 -1.31
C LEU A 149 7.39 -7.61 -0.70
N ALA A 150 7.64 -8.82 -1.20
CA ALA A 150 8.77 -9.62 -0.76
C ALA A 150 10.11 -8.96 -1.14
N LEU A 151 10.21 -8.40 -2.36
CA LEU A 151 11.37 -7.64 -2.82
C LEU A 151 11.63 -6.43 -1.91
N LEU A 152 10.60 -5.64 -1.56
CA LEU A 152 10.73 -4.51 -0.64
C LEU A 152 11.39 -4.94 0.67
N HIS A 153 10.89 -6.03 1.26
CA HIS A 153 11.40 -6.53 2.52
C HIS A 153 12.74 -7.29 2.42
N SER A 154 13.28 -7.48 1.21
CA SER A 154 14.64 -8.03 1.04
C SER A 154 15.74 -6.98 1.10
N PHE A 155 15.39 -5.69 1.00
CA PHE A 155 16.38 -4.63 1.14
C PHE A 155 16.79 -4.44 2.59
N ASP A 156 18.10 -4.35 2.80
CA ASP A 156 18.67 -3.97 4.08
C ASP A 156 18.71 -2.44 4.23
N LEU A 157 18.27 -1.94 5.40
CA LEU A 157 18.19 -0.52 5.69
C LEU A 157 19.56 0.16 5.66
N GLN A 158 20.62 -0.54 6.06
CA GLN A 158 21.97 0.01 6.00
C GLN A 158 22.44 0.16 4.54
N SER A 159 22.23 -0.86 3.70
CA SER A 159 22.56 -0.81 2.27
C SER A 159 21.83 0.30 1.52
N LEU A 160 20.60 0.63 1.95
CA LEU A 160 19.80 1.74 1.42
C LEU A 160 20.20 3.13 1.97
N GLY A 161 21.13 3.23 2.92
CA GLY A 161 21.44 4.49 3.60
C GLY A 161 20.27 5.03 4.45
N LEU A 162 19.38 4.13 4.90
CA LEU A 162 18.19 4.40 5.70
C LEU A 162 18.36 3.99 7.17
N GLN A 163 19.61 3.96 7.66
CA GLN A 163 19.87 3.84 9.09
C GLN A 163 19.14 4.96 9.87
N GLY A 164 18.43 4.58 10.93
CA GLY A 164 17.63 5.52 11.72
C GLY A 164 16.37 6.04 11.03
N TYR A 165 15.93 5.44 9.92
CA TYR A 165 14.68 5.83 9.24
C TYR A 165 13.43 5.58 10.10
N GLY A 166 13.46 4.53 10.93
CA GLY A 166 12.46 4.26 11.96
C GLY A 166 12.99 4.47 13.38
N ARG A 167 12.33 3.84 14.36
CA ARG A 167 12.67 3.94 15.79
C ARG A 167 13.37 2.70 16.35
N GLY A 168 13.94 1.83 15.51
CA GLY A 168 14.65 0.62 15.94
C GLY A 168 13.72 -0.49 16.46
N PRO A 169 14.22 -1.45 17.27
CA PRO A 169 13.47 -2.59 17.77
C PRO A 169 12.20 -2.26 18.58
N GLY A 170 11.28 -3.21 18.71
CA GLY A 170 10.02 -3.03 19.45
C GLY A 170 8.90 -2.42 18.60
N TYR A 171 8.85 -2.75 17.31
CA TYR A 171 7.87 -2.21 16.38
C TYR A 171 6.44 -2.56 16.79
N CYS A 172 6.16 -3.85 17.06
CA CYS A 172 4.82 -4.33 17.41
C CYS A 172 4.31 -3.63 18.68
N ARG A 173 5.13 -3.56 19.74
CA ARG A 173 4.77 -2.87 20.99
C ARG A 173 4.41 -1.40 20.76
N ARG A 174 5.17 -0.70 19.91
CA ARG A 174 4.90 0.69 19.56
C ARG A 174 3.63 0.85 18.73
N GLN A 175 3.36 -0.06 17.79
CA GLN A 175 2.12 -0.02 17.02
C GLN A 175 0.90 -0.18 17.92
N VAL A 176 0.89 -1.19 18.80
CA VAL A 176 -0.21 -1.42 19.75
C VAL A 176 -0.48 -0.18 20.60
N SER A 177 0.56 0.36 21.24
CA SER A 177 0.43 1.55 22.08
C SER A 177 0.02 2.81 21.31
N THR A 178 0.51 3.00 20.09
CA THR A 178 0.17 4.15 19.25
C THR A 178 -1.29 4.11 18.81
N TRP A 179 -1.76 2.98 18.28
CA TRP A 179 -3.14 2.85 17.82
C TRP A 179 -4.14 2.88 18.97
N LYS A 180 -3.79 2.33 20.15
CA LYS A 180 -4.63 2.48 21.35
C LYS A 180 -4.77 3.94 21.76
N ARG A 181 -3.66 4.68 21.84
CA ARG A 181 -3.70 6.12 22.18
C ARG A 181 -4.52 6.92 21.17
N GLN A 182 -4.38 6.65 19.88
CA GLN A 182 -5.15 7.33 18.84
C GLN A 182 -6.64 6.99 18.90
N TYR A 183 -6.98 5.72 19.14
CA TYR A 183 -8.36 5.31 19.35
C TYR A 183 -8.97 6.00 20.58
N ASP A 184 -8.28 6.00 21.72
CA ASP A 184 -8.78 6.61 22.96
C ASP A 184 -9.03 8.11 22.81
N ALA A 185 -8.16 8.81 22.09
CA ALA A 185 -8.31 10.23 21.81
C ALA A 185 -9.49 10.54 20.87
N ALA A 186 -9.92 9.58 20.06
CA ALA A 186 -10.99 9.72 19.07
C ALA A 186 -12.31 9.03 19.47
N ALA A 187 -12.31 8.21 20.51
CA ALA A 187 -13.46 7.45 20.97
C ALA A 187 -14.51 8.39 21.57
N HIS A 188 -15.76 8.16 21.19
CA HIS A 188 -16.93 8.93 21.67
C HIS A 188 -18.00 8.01 22.26
N THR A 189 -17.91 6.71 22.01
CA THR A 189 -18.73 5.64 22.57
C THR A 189 -17.83 4.46 22.94
N ASP A 190 -18.25 3.67 23.93
CA ASP A 190 -17.52 2.46 24.29
C ASP A 190 -17.75 1.37 23.24
N ILE A 191 -16.64 0.81 22.73
CA ILE A 191 -16.64 -0.36 21.86
C ILE A 191 -15.82 -1.44 22.56
N PRO A 192 -16.46 -2.33 23.36
CA PRO A 192 -15.76 -3.33 24.17
C PRO A 192 -14.79 -4.21 23.36
N ALA A 193 -15.09 -4.47 22.08
CA ALA A 193 -14.22 -5.23 21.19
C ALA A 193 -12.86 -4.54 20.93
N MET A 194 -12.83 -3.20 20.83
CA MET A 194 -11.58 -2.45 20.66
C MET A 194 -10.69 -2.56 21.89
N ASN A 195 -11.28 -2.43 23.09
CA ASN A 195 -10.56 -2.55 24.35
C ASN A 195 -10.00 -3.96 24.56
N LYS A 196 -10.82 -5.01 24.32
CA LYS A 196 -10.38 -6.41 24.40
C LYS A 196 -9.29 -6.75 23.38
N LEU A 197 -9.40 -6.24 22.15
CA LEU A 197 -8.39 -6.46 21.12
C LEU A 197 -7.06 -5.78 21.48
N ALA A 198 -7.11 -4.53 21.98
CA ALA A 198 -5.91 -3.83 22.43
C ALA A 198 -5.21 -4.55 23.58
N GLU A 199 -5.98 -5.03 24.57
CA GLU A 199 -5.46 -5.82 25.69
C GLU A 199 -4.82 -7.13 25.22
N TRP A 200 -5.52 -7.87 24.34
CA TRP A 200 -4.96 -9.10 23.77
C TRP A 200 -3.65 -8.83 23.03
N LEU A 201 -3.59 -7.80 22.19
CA LEU A 201 -2.37 -7.43 21.46
C LEU A 201 -1.23 -7.05 22.40
N ALA A 202 -1.51 -6.31 23.48
CA ALA A 202 -0.49 -5.94 24.46
C ALA A 202 0.09 -7.17 25.20
N ASN A 203 -0.75 -8.18 25.46
CA ASN A 203 -0.38 -9.40 26.18
C ASN A 203 0.19 -10.53 25.29
N ASN A 204 0.11 -10.40 23.96
CA ASN A 204 0.50 -11.44 23.00
C ASN A 204 1.51 -10.92 21.97
N LEU A 205 2.38 -9.98 22.37
CA LEU A 205 3.47 -9.51 21.50
C LEU A 205 4.33 -10.70 21.04
N PRO A 206 4.80 -10.71 19.77
CA PRO A 206 5.74 -11.72 19.30
C PRO A 206 6.98 -11.79 20.21
N PRO A 207 7.51 -12.99 20.48
CA PRO A 207 8.65 -13.17 21.39
C PRO A 207 9.93 -12.47 20.90
N ASP A 208 10.07 -12.28 19.58
CA ASP A 208 11.14 -11.50 18.96
C ASP A 208 10.55 -10.35 18.14
N ASP A 209 10.51 -9.16 18.72
CA ASP A 209 10.05 -7.92 18.07
C ASP A 209 11.25 -7.05 17.61
N ASN A 210 12.40 -7.69 17.35
CA ASN A 210 13.62 -7.03 16.87
C ASN A 210 13.79 -7.09 15.36
N GLU A 211 13.01 -7.94 14.65
CA GLU A 211 13.05 -7.99 13.19
C GLU A 211 12.68 -6.62 12.61
N GLU A 212 13.61 -6.06 11.84
CA GLU A 212 13.47 -4.73 11.24
C GLU A 212 13.74 -4.82 9.74
N SER A 213 12.76 -4.42 8.96
CA SER A 213 12.85 -4.24 7.51
C SER A 213 12.27 -2.88 7.15
N LEU A 214 12.58 -2.39 5.95
CA LEU A 214 11.82 -1.29 5.39
C LEU A 214 10.40 -1.78 5.11
N ILE A 215 9.41 -1.17 5.75
CA ILE A 215 7.99 -1.43 5.52
C ILE A 215 7.33 -0.20 4.91
N HIS A 216 6.37 -0.44 4.03
CA HIS A 216 5.56 0.58 3.36
C HIS A 216 4.47 1.15 4.28
N GLY A 217 3.81 0.31 5.08
CA GLY A 217 2.79 0.72 6.04
C GLY A 217 1.36 0.88 5.48
N ASP A 218 1.18 1.20 4.19
CA ASP A 218 -0.11 1.13 3.46
C ASP A 218 0.01 0.29 2.17
N PHE A 219 0.65 -0.89 2.24
CA PHE A 219 0.90 -1.69 1.03
C PHE A 219 -0.39 -2.39 0.58
N ARG A 220 -0.96 -1.93 -0.54
CA ARG A 220 -2.20 -2.47 -1.11
C ARG A 220 -2.26 -2.20 -2.61
N ILE A 221 -3.06 -2.98 -3.33
CA ILE A 221 -3.16 -2.92 -4.79
C ILE A 221 -3.52 -1.52 -5.33
N GLY A 222 -4.32 -0.76 -4.58
CA GLY A 222 -4.69 0.62 -4.94
C GLY A 222 -3.55 1.64 -4.89
N ASN A 223 -2.42 1.27 -4.30
CA ASN A 223 -1.19 2.07 -4.26
C ASN A 223 -0.13 1.55 -5.24
N ILE A 224 -0.53 0.71 -6.20
CA ILE A 224 0.38 0.13 -7.19
C ILE A 224 -0.04 0.55 -8.59
N ILE A 225 0.92 1.03 -9.38
CA ILE A 225 0.77 1.24 -10.81
C ILE A 225 1.26 -0.01 -11.53
N PHE A 226 0.36 -0.71 -12.21
CA PHE A 226 0.69 -1.84 -13.06
C PHE A 226 0.92 -1.40 -14.51
N HIS A 227 1.67 -2.21 -15.24
CA HIS A 227 1.87 -2.04 -16.67
C HIS A 227 0.52 -2.04 -17.42
N PRO A 228 0.33 -1.23 -18.49
CA PRO A 228 -0.92 -1.15 -19.24
C PRO A 228 -1.47 -2.47 -19.78
N LYS A 229 -0.60 -3.46 -20.02
CA LYS A 229 -0.94 -4.73 -20.68
C LYS A 229 -0.42 -5.98 -19.98
N GLU A 230 0.38 -5.83 -18.92
CA GLU A 230 1.04 -6.95 -18.25
C GLU A 230 0.73 -6.89 -16.74
N ALA A 231 0.75 -8.05 -16.09
CA ALA A 231 0.72 -8.15 -14.63
C ALA A 231 2.11 -7.88 -14.03
N ARG A 232 2.63 -6.67 -14.29
CA ARG A 232 3.95 -6.23 -13.85
C ARG A 232 3.84 -4.90 -13.14
N VAL A 233 4.47 -4.78 -11.98
CA VAL A 233 4.50 -3.53 -11.20
C VAL A 233 5.46 -2.54 -11.86
N LEU A 234 4.98 -1.33 -12.13
CA LEU A 234 5.78 -0.20 -12.60
C LEU A 234 6.20 0.72 -11.46
N ALA A 235 5.32 0.94 -10.48
CA ALA A 235 5.60 1.82 -9.35
C ALA A 235 4.73 1.48 -8.13
N VAL A 236 5.33 1.49 -6.95
CA VAL A 236 4.66 1.53 -5.65
C VAL A 236 4.57 2.97 -5.18
N LEU A 237 3.36 3.41 -4.82
CA LEU A 237 3.01 4.77 -4.44
C LEU A 237 2.75 4.88 -2.95
N ASP A 238 2.70 6.12 -2.46
CA ASP A 238 2.21 6.48 -1.12
C ASP A 238 3.05 6.02 0.08
N TRP A 239 4.30 6.48 0.10
CA TRP A 239 5.29 6.16 1.12
C TRP A 239 5.13 6.91 2.45
N GLU A 240 4.01 7.59 2.69
CA GLU A 240 3.85 8.49 3.85
C GLU A 240 3.88 7.77 5.20
N LEU A 241 3.46 6.50 5.23
CA LEU A 241 3.46 5.65 6.42
C LEU A 241 4.72 4.78 6.55
N SER A 242 5.66 4.88 5.62
CA SER A 242 6.81 4.00 5.59
C SER A 242 7.76 4.26 6.77
N THR A 243 8.35 3.18 7.26
CA THR A 243 9.23 3.18 8.43
C THR A 243 10.09 1.91 8.41
N ALA A 244 11.08 1.86 9.30
CA ALA A 244 11.65 0.60 9.72
C ALA A 244 10.70 -0.11 10.71
N GLY A 245 10.40 -1.38 10.47
CA GLY A 245 9.43 -2.16 11.25
C GLY A 245 9.38 -3.64 10.87
N HIS A 246 8.44 -4.37 11.46
CA HIS A 246 8.35 -5.82 11.24
C HIS A 246 7.64 -6.13 9.91
N PRO A 247 8.26 -6.89 8.98
CA PRO A 247 7.74 -7.10 7.62
C PRO A 247 6.39 -7.83 7.54
N LEU A 248 6.09 -8.70 8.53
CA LEU A 248 4.79 -9.39 8.59
C LEU A 248 3.61 -8.44 8.83
N ALA A 249 3.85 -7.23 9.35
CA ALA A 249 2.80 -6.22 9.49
C ALA A 249 2.29 -5.75 8.13
N ASP A 250 3.19 -5.56 7.16
CA ASP A 250 2.82 -5.20 5.80
C ASP A 250 2.15 -6.37 5.06
N LEU A 251 2.65 -7.60 5.23
CA LEU A 251 2.02 -8.78 4.62
C LEU A 251 0.59 -9.00 5.16
N ALA A 252 0.38 -8.86 6.47
CA ALA A 252 -0.93 -8.97 7.08
C ALA A 252 -1.90 -7.86 6.62
N TYR A 253 -1.39 -6.64 6.47
CA TYR A 253 -2.18 -5.54 5.93
C TYR A 253 -2.54 -5.74 4.45
N ALA A 254 -1.58 -6.16 3.63
CA ALA A 254 -1.76 -6.43 2.21
C ALA A 254 -2.75 -7.58 1.94
N THR A 255 -2.96 -8.49 2.89
CA THR A 255 -3.86 -9.65 2.78
C THR A 255 -5.14 -9.50 3.61
N LEU A 256 -5.38 -8.31 4.19
CA LEU A 256 -6.49 -8.10 5.13
C LEU A 256 -7.86 -8.37 4.49
N PHE A 257 -7.98 -8.15 3.18
CA PHE A 257 -9.20 -8.34 2.41
C PHE A 257 -9.74 -9.78 2.44
N TYR A 258 -8.92 -10.81 2.60
CA TYR A 258 -9.41 -12.20 2.70
C TYR A 258 -10.35 -12.41 3.90
N PHE A 259 -10.12 -11.65 4.97
CA PHE A 259 -10.84 -11.81 6.23
C PHE A 259 -11.85 -10.71 6.49
N TRP A 260 -12.16 -9.85 5.52
CA TRP A 260 -13.00 -8.69 5.75
C TRP A 260 -14.39 -9.08 6.29
N PRO A 261 -14.93 -8.36 7.29
CA PRO A 261 -16.23 -8.68 7.87
C PRO A 261 -17.34 -8.59 6.83
N THR A 262 -18.16 -9.64 6.71
CA THR A 262 -19.31 -9.67 5.80
C THR A 262 -20.43 -8.70 6.21
N SER A 263 -20.44 -8.28 7.47
CA SER A 263 -21.38 -7.29 8.00
C SER A 263 -21.11 -5.86 7.52
N ILE A 264 -19.90 -5.57 7.02
CA ILE A 264 -19.55 -4.27 6.45
C ILE A 264 -20.02 -4.25 4.99
N LYS A 265 -21.02 -3.42 4.70
CA LYS A 265 -21.44 -3.10 3.32
C LYS A 265 -20.50 -2.06 2.70
N ASP A 266 -20.48 -1.99 1.37
CA ASP A 266 -19.55 -1.17 0.59
C ASP A 266 -19.63 0.30 1.03
N LEU A 267 -18.48 0.88 1.42
CA LEU A 267 -18.35 2.28 1.81
C LEU A 267 -18.13 3.21 0.60
N GLY A 268 -18.28 2.70 -0.63
CA GLY A 268 -18.28 3.48 -1.87
C GLY A 268 -16.89 3.73 -2.45
N GLN A 269 -15.93 2.82 -2.24
CA GLN A 269 -14.58 2.92 -2.84
C GLN A 269 -14.03 1.55 -3.28
N GLY A 270 -14.88 0.68 -3.86
CA GLY A 270 -14.43 -0.64 -4.35
C GLY A 270 -14.06 -1.58 -3.20
N THR A 271 -14.87 -1.55 -2.13
CA THR A 271 -14.59 -2.29 -0.90
C THR A 271 -14.72 -3.80 -1.15
N VAL A 272 -13.86 -4.57 -0.47
CA VAL A 272 -13.64 -6.03 -0.37
C VAL A 272 -14.79 -7.00 -0.69
N LEU A 273 -16.05 -6.57 -0.70
CA LEU A 273 -17.23 -7.41 -0.90
C LEU A 273 -17.20 -8.21 -2.21
N GLY A 274 -16.60 -7.69 -3.29
CA GLY A 274 -16.45 -8.43 -4.54
C GLY A 274 -15.30 -9.44 -4.56
N PHE A 275 -14.37 -9.41 -3.58
CA PHE A 275 -13.25 -10.34 -3.56
C PHE A 275 -13.67 -11.76 -3.18
N LYS A 276 -14.62 -11.92 -2.24
CA LYS A 276 -15.06 -13.25 -1.78
C LYS A 276 -15.80 -14.06 -2.85
N ASP A 277 -16.41 -13.38 -3.81
CA ASP A 277 -17.12 -14.01 -4.94
C ASP A 277 -16.21 -14.20 -6.16
N ALA A 278 -14.95 -13.76 -6.11
CA ALA A 278 -13.95 -14.03 -7.14
C ALA A 278 -13.41 -15.46 -6.97
N ILE A 279 -14.15 -16.45 -7.49
CA ILE A 279 -13.88 -17.90 -7.44
C ILE A 279 -12.46 -18.30 -7.90
N GLU A 280 -11.72 -17.40 -8.57
CA GLU A 280 -10.44 -17.69 -9.23
C GLU A 280 -9.33 -16.66 -8.90
N ALA A 281 -9.38 -16.03 -7.72
CA ALA A 281 -8.22 -15.34 -7.14
C ALA A 281 -7.33 -16.32 -6.36
N PRO A 282 -6.02 -16.05 -6.19
CA PRO A 282 -5.16 -16.88 -5.35
C PRO A 282 -5.75 -16.96 -3.95
N SER A 283 -5.61 -18.10 -3.30
CA SER A 283 -5.91 -18.25 -1.87
C SER A 283 -4.95 -17.41 -1.03
N PHE A 284 -5.38 -17.13 0.19
CA PHE A 284 -4.57 -16.45 1.17
C PHE A 284 -3.26 -17.22 1.45
N GLU A 285 -3.33 -18.55 1.55
CA GLU A 285 -2.19 -19.44 1.77
C GLU A 285 -1.22 -19.43 0.60
N GLU A 286 -1.72 -19.40 -0.64
CA GLU A 286 -0.87 -19.32 -1.84
C GLU A 286 -0.07 -18.01 -1.84
N LEU A 287 -0.71 -16.86 -1.56
CA LEU A 287 -0.01 -15.59 -1.48
C LEU A 287 1.03 -15.57 -0.34
N VAL A 288 0.68 -16.07 0.85
CA VAL A 288 1.65 -16.19 1.96
C VAL A 288 2.81 -17.12 1.59
N SER A 289 2.54 -18.24 0.92
CA SER A 289 3.55 -19.19 0.46
C SER A 289 4.50 -18.57 -0.57
N ILE A 290 3.96 -17.80 -1.52
CA ILE A 290 4.75 -17.05 -2.51
C ILE A 290 5.65 -16.04 -1.80
N TYR A 291 5.10 -15.23 -0.90
CA TYR A 291 5.88 -14.29 -0.10
C TYR A 291 7.05 -14.96 0.62
N CYS A 292 6.77 -16.06 1.33
CA CYS A 292 7.78 -16.78 2.10
C CYS A 292 8.88 -17.34 1.20
N ARG A 293 8.51 -17.88 0.02
CA ARG A 293 9.47 -18.38 -0.96
C ARG A 293 10.36 -17.28 -1.51
N CYS A 294 9.78 -16.15 -1.90
CA CYS A 294 10.54 -15.00 -2.40
C CYS A 294 11.51 -14.44 -1.34
N ARG A 295 11.12 -14.49 -0.06
CA ARG A 295 11.96 -14.09 1.07
C ARG A 295 12.96 -15.17 1.53
N GLY A 296 12.83 -16.42 1.07
CA GLY A 296 13.63 -17.54 1.56
C GLY A 296 13.34 -17.90 3.02
N ILE A 297 12.13 -17.64 3.53
CA ILE A 297 11.73 -17.91 4.92
C ILE A 297 10.72 -19.06 5.01
N SER A 298 10.50 -19.56 6.23
CA SER A 298 9.51 -20.60 6.51
C SER A 298 8.08 -20.15 6.18
N THR A 299 7.29 -21.05 5.58
CA THR A 299 5.85 -20.85 5.38
C THR A 299 5.05 -20.98 6.68
N THR A 300 5.66 -21.52 7.74
CA THR A 300 5.06 -21.60 9.08
C THR A 300 5.26 -20.28 9.82
N LEU A 301 4.35 -19.33 9.62
CA LEU A 301 4.35 -18.03 10.29
C LEU A 301 3.59 -18.08 11.62
N SER A 302 4.21 -18.64 12.67
CA SER A 302 3.54 -18.94 13.95
C SER A 302 2.82 -17.76 14.61
N ASN A 303 3.29 -16.52 14.39
CA ASN A 303 2.70 -15.31 14.97
C ASN A 303 1.83 -14.53 13.97
N PHE A 304 1.47 -15.08 12.81
CA PHE A 304 0.79 -14.30 11.77
C PHE A 304 -0.59 -13.77 12.21
N ASN A 305 -1.31 -14.53 13.05
CA ASN A 305 -2.57 -14.08 13.64
C ASN A 305 -2.43 -12.79 14.48
N PHE A 306 -1.28 -12.58 15.12
CA PHE A 306 -1.00 -11.31 15.80
C PHE A 306 -0.95 -10.15 14.82
N PHE A 307 -0.25 -10.30 13.69
CA PHE A 307 -0.14 -9.24 12.67
C PHE A 307 -1.46 -8.96 11.96
N LEU A 308 -2.27 -10.00 11.72
CA LEU A 308 -3.64 -9.85 11.22
C LEU A 308 -4.48 -9.04 12.23
N ALA A 309 -4.51 -9.47 13.50
CA ALA A 309 -5.22 -8.78 14.57
C ALA A 309 -4.78 -7.32 14.73
N LEU A 310 -3.47 -7.06 14.68
CA LEU A 310 -2.88 -5.71 14.74
C LEU A 310 -3.33 -4.86 13.54
N SER A 311 -3.40 -5.43 12.35
CA SER A 311 -3.85 -4.72 11.15
C SER A 311 -5.33 -4.34 11.24
N TYR A 312 -6.19 -5.23 11.73
CA TYR A 312 -7.60 -4.92 12.01
C TYR A 312 -7.74 -3.83 13.08
N PHE A 313 -6.96 -3.90 14.15
CA PHE A 313 -6.93 -2.87 15.19
C PHE A 313 -6.53 -1.50 14.64
N LYS A 314 -5.48 -1.46 13.81
CA LYS A 314 -5.04 -0.26 13.10
C LYS A 314 -6.15 0.34 12.23
N VAL A 315 -6.77 -0.47 11.36
CA VAL A 315 -7.84 0.02 10.47
C VAL A 315 -9.05 0.52 11.28
N ALA A 316 -9.42 -0.17 12.36
CA ALA A 316 -10.50 0.27 13.24
C ALA A 316 -10.19 1.60 13.93
N ALA A 317 -8.96 1.78 14.43
CA ALA A 317 -8.50 3.03 15.06
C ALA A 317 -8.46 4.21 14.06
N ILE A 318 -7.95 3.98 12.84
CA ILE A 318 -7.98 4.98 11.76
C ILE A 318 -9.43 5.37 11.43
N SER A 319 -10.31 4.37 11.29
CA SER A 319 -11.74 4.60 11.01
C SER A 319 -12.41 5.43 12.09
N GLN A 320 -12.10 5.14 13.36
CA GLN A 320 -12.58 5.94 14.49
C GLN A 320 -12.08 7.39 14.43
N GLY A 321 -10.81 7.61 14.07
CA GLY A 321 -10.25 8.95 13.90
C GLY A 321 -10.85 9.73 12.72
N VAL A 322 -11.20 9.06 11.62
CA VAL A 322 -11.96 9.68 10.51
C VAL A 322 -13.35 10.09 10.98
N TYR A 323 -14.06 9.21 11.68
CA TYR A 323 -15.39 9.52 12.20
C TYR A 323 -15.37 10.64 13.25
N ALA A 324 -14.38 10.67 14.15
CA ALA A 324 -14.24 11.74 15.13
C ALA A 324 -14.03 13.11 14.46
N ARG A 325 -13.26 13.17 13.37
CA ARG A 325 -13.09 14.40 12.57
C ARG A 325 -14.38 14.83 11.89
N TYR A 326 -15.21 13.88 11.44
CA TYR A 326 -16.54 14.18 10.93
C TYR A 326 -17.43 14.83 11.99
N LEU A 327 -17.45 14.30 13.22
CA LEU A 327 -18.28 14.84 14.31
C LEU A 327 -17.97 16.31 14.64
N ILE A 328 -16.72 16.73 14.48
CA ILE A 328 -16.29 18.12 14.72
C ILE A 328 -16.30 19.00 13.46
N GLY A 329 -16.91 18.52 12.36
CA GLY A 329 -17.03 19.28 11.10
C GLY A 329 -15.73 19.44 10.31
N ASN A 330 -14.71 18.61 10.57
CA ASN A 330 -13.39 18.65 9.93
C ASN A 330 -13.09 17.40 9.07
N ALA A 331 -14.12 16.79 8.49
CA ALA A 331 -13.99 15.64 7.60
C ALA A 331 -13.55 16.06 6.19
N SER A 332 -12.64 15.29 5.60
CA SER A 332 -12.15 15.51 4.24
C SER A 332 -13.06 14.92 3.15
N ALA A 333 -13.96 14.00 3.50
CA ALA A 333 -14.85 13.30 2.56
C ALA A 333 -16.30 13.26 3.07
N GLU A 334 -17.28 13.37 2.15
CA GLU A 334 -18.72 13.38 2.47
C GLU A 334 -19.19 12.09 3.15
N ASN A 335 -18.61 10.95 2.81
CA ASN A 335 -18.91 9.64 3.39
C ASN A 335 -18.21 9.37 4.74
N SER A 336 -17.51 10.35 5.34
CA SER A 336 -16.78 10.15 6.61
C SER A 336 -17.67 9.71 7.77
N HIS A 337 -18.98 9.98 7.72
CA HIS A 337 -19.97 9.56 8.71
C HIS A 337 -20.20 8.04 8.73
N GLU A 338 -20.01 7.37 7.59
CA GLU A 338 -20.21 5.92 7.47
C GLU A 338 -19.12 5.12 8.19
N PHE A 339 -17.96 5.73 8.46
CA PHE A 339 -16.83 5.07 9.14
C PHE A 339 -17.16 4.60 10.56
N ALA A 340 -18.13 5.22 11.24
CA ALA A 340 -18.62 4.73 12.54
C ALA A 340 -19.12 3.29 12.47
N LYS A 341 -19.75 2.91 11.36
CA LYS A 341 -20.41 1.61 11.20
C LYS A 341 -19.41 0.46 11.06
N ILE A 342 -18.13 0.76 10.75
CA ILE A 342 -17.11 -0.27 10.50
C ILE A 342 -16.16 -0.51 11.68
N VAL A 343 -16.05 0.42 12.64
CA VAL A 343 -15.09 0.31 13.76
C VAL A 343 -15.34 -0.96 14.57
N LYS A 344 -16.59 -1.18 15.01
CA LYS A 344 -16.95 -2.36 15.82
C LYS A 344 -16.76 -3.68 15.04
N PRO A 345 -17.30 -3.85 13.82
CA PRO A 345 -17.07 -5.08 13.05
C PRO A 345 -15.59 -5.40 12.79
N LEU A 346 -14.76 -4.39 12.52
CA LEU A 346 -13.31 -4.59 12.35
C LEU A 346 -12.64 -5.06 13.64
N ALA A 347 -12.98 -4.45 14.78
CA ALA A 347 -12.45 -4.83 16.08
C ALA A 347 -12.85 -6.26 16.48
N GLU A 348 -14.12 -6.63 16.26
CA GLU A 348 -14.62 -7.98 16.50
C GLU A 348 -13.90 -9.01 15.63
N ARG A 349 -13.66 -8.67 14.36
CA ARG A 349 -12.94 -9.56 13.44
C ARG A 349 -11.47 -9.73 13.82
N GLY A 350 -10.80 -8.66 14.23
CA GLY A 350 -9.43 -8.73 14.77
C GLY A 350 -9.35 -9.67 15.98
N LEU A 351 -10.32 -9.59 16.90
CA LEU A 351 -10.39 -10.44 18.08
C LEU A 351 -10.74 -11.91 17.76
N GLU A 352 -11.53 -12.16 16.71
CA GLU A 352 -11.77 -13.51 16.23
C GLU A 352 -10.50 -14.14 15.66
N LEU A 353 -9.78 -13.40 14.81
CA LEU A 353 -8.51 -13.84 14.21
C LEU A 353 -7.45 -14.11 15.28
N SER A 354 -7.41 -13.30 16.33
CA SER A 354 -6.45 -13.44 17.43
C SER A 354 -6.62 -14.74 18.23
N LYS A 355 -7.81 -15.35 18.21
CA LYS A 355 -8.14 -16.59 18.93
C LYS A 355 -7.93 -17.86 18.12
N ARG A 356 -7.54 -17.75 16.84
CA ARG A 356 -7.33 -18.92 15.99
C ARG A 356 -6.03 -19.62 16.35
N SER A 357 -6.08 -20.95 16.45
CA SER A 357 -4.91 -21.80 16.69
C SER A 357 -3.97 -21.91 15.48
N SER A 358 -4.46 -21.56 14.28
CA SER A 358 -3.71 -21.49 13.03
C SER A 358 -4.20 -20.30 12.21
N PHE A 359 -3.34 -19.74 11.36
CA PHE A 359 -3.74 -18.68 10.44
C PHE A 359 -4.37 -19.23 9.14
N SER A 360 -4.32 -20.55 8.91
CA SER A 360 -4.91 -21.19 7.73
C SER A 360 -6.41 -20.95 7.63
N SER A 361 -6.86 -20.50 6.47
CA SER A 361 -8.25 -20.32 6.03
C SER A 361 -8.90 -21.61 5.57
N THR A 362 -8.14 -22.69 5.34
CA THR A 362 -8.62 -24.02 4.92
C THR A 362 -7.99 -25.18 5.72
N ARG A 363 -8.73 -26.30 5.87
CA ARG A 363 -8.14 -27.59 6.28
C ARG A 363 -7.33 -28.11 5.10
N HIS A 364 -6.02 -28.29 5.30
CA HIS A 364 -5.02 -28.88 4.40
C HIS A 364 -5.51 -29.43 3.04
N SER A 365 -5.00 -28.86 1.94
CA SER A 365 -4.55 -29.68 0.80
C SER A 365 -3.03 -29.85 0.92
N ILE A 366 -2.58 -31.11 0.99
CA ILE A 366 -1.19 -31.51 1.22
C ILE A 366 -0.38 -31.51 -0.11
N SER A 367 -1.00 -31.19 -1.24
CA SER A 367 -0.27 -31.05 -2.50
C SER A 367 0.34 -29.65 -2.58
N GLY A 368 1.67 -29.55 -2.63
CA GLY A 368 2.39 -28.28 -2.89
C GLY A 368 2.14 -27.70 -4.29
N GLU A 369 0.91 -27.77 -4.79
CA GLU A 369 0.46 -27.20 -6.05
C GLU A 369 0.05 -25.75 -5.80
N LEU A 370 0.76 -24.84 -6.46
CA LEU A 370 0.63 -23.38 -6.32
C LEU A 370 -0.60 -22.76 -6.97
N PHE A 371 -1.39 -23.60 -7.65
CA PHE A 371 -2.54 -23.19 -8.43
C PHE A 371 -3.55 -24.34 -8.47
N HIS A 372 -4.83 -24.05 -8.29
CA HIS A 372 -5.89 -24.94 -8.76
C HIS A 372 -5.79 -25.06 -10.29
N GLN A 373 -5.25 -26.19 -10.77
CA GLN A 373 -5.11 -26.43 -12.20
C GLN A 373 -6.51 -26.60 -12.81
N SER A 374 -6.90 -25.70 -13.71
CA SER A 374 -8.09 -25.90 -14.54
C SER A 374 -7.96 -27.22 -15.31
N ARG A 375 -9.08 -27.85 -15.70
CA ARG A 375 -9.08 -29.09 -16.49
C ARG A 375 -8.18 -28.97 -17.74
N LYS A 376 -8.25 -27.82 -18.43
CA LYS A 376 -7.41 -27.50 -19.58
C LYS A 376 -5.92 -27.38 -19.19
N GLY A 377 -5.62 -26.75 -18.05
CA GLY A 377 -4.26 -26.65 -17.51
C GLY A 377 -3.65 -28.02 -17.19
N GLN A 378 -4.42 -28.92 -16.58
CA GLN A 378 -4.00 -30.30 -16.29
C GLN A 378 -3.69 -31.07 -17.58
N GLU A 379 -4.57 -30.98 -18.57
CA GLU A 379 -4.38 -31.60 -19.89
C GLU A 379 -3.11 -31.09 -20.60
N ILE A 380 -2.84 -29.79 -20.54
CA ILE A 380 -1.62 -29.19 -21.12
C ILE A 380 -0.38 -29.64 -20.35
N LEU A 381 -0.41 -29.60 -19.01
CA LEU A 381 0.72 -30.03 -18.18
C LEU A 381 1.08 -31.49 -18.44
N LEU A 382 0.09 -32.37 -18.59
CA LEU A 382 0.28 -33.76 -18.98
C LEU A 382 0.95 -33.88 -20.36
N LYS A 383 0.48 -33.13 -21.35
CA LYS A 383 1.08 -33.10 -22.70
C LYS A 383 2.53 -32.63 -22.64
N VAL A 384 2.84 -31.58 -21.89
CA VAL A 384 4.22 -31.07 -21.71
C VAL A 384 5.09 -32.11 -21.02
N LYS A 385 4.63 -32.70 -19.91
CA LYS A 385 5.38 -33.76 -19.19
C LYS A 385 5.65 -34.97 -20.09
N GLN A 386 4.69 -35.36 -20.93
CA GLN A 386 4.84 -36.46 -21.86
C GLN A 386 5.82 -36.11 -22.99
N PHE A 387 5.73 -34.91 -23.55
CA PHE A 387 6.67 -34.41 -24.55
C PHE A 387 8.12 -34.38 -24.02
N MET A 388 8.33 -33.83 -22.82
CA MET A 388 9.65 -33.81 -22.18
C MET A 388 10.24 -35.21 -22.03
N LYS A 389 9.44 -36.18 -21.55
CA LYS A 389 9.86 -37.58 -21.40
C LYS A 389 10.15 -38.28 -22.72
N GLN A 390 9.38 -37.99 -23.77
CA GLN A 390 9.48 -38.71 -25.05
C GLN A 390 10.55 -38.12 -25.97
N HIS A 391 10.77 -36.81 -25.93
CA HIS A 391 11.56 -36.13 -26.95
C HIS A 391 12.76 -35.35 -26.39
N ILE A 392 12.67 -34.81 -25.18
CA ILE A 392 13.72 -33.96 -24.63
C ILE A 392 14.71 -34.77 -23.79
N TYR A 393 14.25 -35.46 -22.73
CA TYR A 393 15.13 -36.22 -21.84
C TYR A 393 15.93 -37.34 -22.53
N PRO A 394 15.40 -38.05 -23.55
CA PRO A 394 16.19 -39.02 -24.30
C PRO A 394 17.27 -38.38 -25.18
N ALA A 395 17.08 -37.12 -25.60
CA ALA A 395 18.00 -36.39 -26.47
C ALA A 395 19.07 -35.59 -25.68
N GLU A 396 18.89 -35.42 -24.38
CA GLU A 396 19.86 -34.78 -23.46
C GLU A 396 20.92 -35.77 -22.91
N LYS A 397 20.92 -37.04 -23.37
CA LYS A 397 21.88 -38.07 -22.96
C LYS A 397 23.10 -38.18 -23.87
#